data_AF-A0A7V1EP98-F1
#
_entry.id   AF-A0A7V1EP98-F1
#
_cell.length_a   1.000
_cell.length_b   1.000
_cell.length_c   1.000
_cell.angle_alpha   90.00
_cell.angle_beta   90.00
_cell.angle_gamma   90.00
#
_symmetry.space_group_name_H-M   'P 1'
#
loop_
_entity.id
_entity.type
_entity.pdbx_description
1 polymer ?
#
loop_
_entity_poly.entity_id
_entity_poly.type
_entity_poly.pdbx_seq_one_letter_code
_entity_poly.pdbx_strand_id
1 'polypeptide(L)'
;MSKKNILTNIWKFSATRSVALMLIIPTVGSLVALITFYFFLNQTKGDVMFIDVASRQRILSEQIGNYVHMVYDMGQEDDREPLRELVVAFDQYLAIIDQGGEIMGRRLSPSPPEIRDKIDIGKQLWKDLMPALL
;
A
#
# COMPACT_ATOMS: atom_id res chain seq x y z
N MET A 1 -10.24 56.85 42.89
CA MET A 1 -9.72 55.69 42.13
C MET A 1 -9.95 55.94 40.64
N SER A 2 -8.88 56.06 39.86
CA SER A 2 -8.86 56.72 38.55
C SER A 2 -9.28 55.79 37.40
N LYS A 3 -10.27 56.23 36.59
CA LYS A 3 -10.75 55.58 35.35
C LYS A 3 -9.62 55.14 34.39
N LYS A 4 -8.45 55.79 34.45
CA LYS A 4 -7.26 55.43 33.65
C LYS A 4 -6.75 54.02 33.92
N ASN A 5 -6.81 53.51 35.15
CA ASN A 5 -6.31 52.17 35.49
C ASN A 5 -7.23 51.03 35.02
N ILE A 6 -8.53 51.31 34.85
CA ILE A 6 -9.50 50.33 34.36
C ILE A 6 -9.33 50.15 32.84
N LEU A 7 -9.18 51.27 32.11
CA LEU A 7 -9.01 51.25 30.65
C LEU A 7 -7.69 50.59 30.20
N THR A 8 -6.59 50.79 30.93
CA THR A 8 -5.29 50.16 30.63
C THR A 8 -5.29 48.65 30.88
N ASN A 9 -5.98 48.18 31.92
CA ASN A 9 -6.13 46.74 32.18
C ASN A 9 -7.01 46.04 31.14
N ILE A 10 -8.10 46.68 30.68
CA ILE A 10 -8.97 46.13 29.62
C ILE A 10 -8.19 46.00 28.29
N TRP A 11 -7.38 47.01 27.94
CA TRP A 11 -6.58 46.99 26.71
C TRP A 11 -5.47 45.92 26.74
N LYS A 12 -4.77 45.78 27.87
CA LYS A 12 -3.77 44.70 28.05
C LYS A 12 -4.41 43.31 27.97
N PHE A 13 -5.57 43.12 28.60
CA PHE A 13 -6.30 41.85 28.55
C PHE A 13 -6.76 41.50 27.13
N SER A 14 -7.23 42.49 26.36
CA SER A 14 -7.58 42.33 24.95
C SER A 14 -6.37 41.98 24.08
N ALA A 15 -5.23 42.64 24.29
CA ALA A 15 -4.01 42.41 23.51
C ALA A 15 -3.40 41.02 23.79
N THR A 16 -3.33 40.60 25.06
CA THR A 16 -2.84 39.27 25.44
C THR A 16 -3.73 38.16 24.86
N ARG A 17 -5.05 38.35 24.83
CA ARG A 17 -5.98 37.40 24.21
C ARG A 17 -5.77 37.30 22.69
N SER A 18 -5.55 38.42 22.01
CA SER A 18 -5.27 38.41 20.56
C SER A 18 -3.96 37.71 20.21
N VAL A 19 -2.89 37.97 20.98
CA VAL A 19 -1.59 37.31 20.79
C VAL A 19 -1.69 35.82 21.11
N ALA A 20 -2.37 35.44 22.19
CA ALA A 20 -2.61 34.04 22.53
C ALA A 20 -3.40 33.32 21.43
N LEU A 21 -4.44 33.96 20.86
CA LEU A 21 -5.19 33.41 19.73
C LEU A 21 -4.33 33.24 18.47
N MET A 22 -3.44 34.21 18.17
CA MET A 22 -2.50 34.12 17.05
C MET A 22 -1.52 32.94 17.18
N LEU A 23 -1.23 32.49 18.40
CA LEU A 23 -0.40 31.32 18.64
C LEU A 23 -1.23 30.03 18.69
N ILE A 24 -2.39 30.04 19.32
CA ILE A 24 -3.24 28.85 19.49
C ILE A 24 -3.81 28.38 18.15
N ILE A 25 -4.28 29.28 17.29
CA ILE A 25 -4.89 28.94 16.01
C ILE A 25 -3.96 28.11 15.11
N PRO A 26 -2.71 28.54 14.81
CA PRO A 26 -1.81 27.73 14.01
C PRO A 26 -1.40 26.44 14.72
N THR A 27 -1.22 26.43 16.05
CA THR A 27 -0.92 25.20 16.79
C THR A 27 -2.04 24.17 16.67
N VAL A 28 -3.30 24.57 16.85
CA VAL A 28 -4.47 23.70 16.69
C VAL A 28 -4.58 23.24 15.24
N GLY A 29 -4.38 24.15 14.27
CA GLY A 29 -4.37 23.81 12.85
C GLY A 29 -3.32 22.75 12.49
N SER A 30 -2.10 22.90 12.99
CA SER A 30 -1.04 21.89 12.83
C SER A 30 -1.40 20.56 13.47
N LEU A 31 -2.01 20.57 14.65
CA LEU A 31 -2.43 19.35 15.35
C LEU A 31 -3.50 18.59 14.53
N VAL A 32 -4.50 19.31 14.01
CA VAL A 32 -5.53 18.73 13.14
C VAL A 32 -4.91 18.17 11.87
N ALA A 33 -3.98 18.89 11.23
CA ALA A 33 -3.29 18.41 10.04
C ALA A 33 -2.51 17.11 10.31
N LEU A 34 -1.79 17.04 11.43
CA LEU A 34 -1.05 15.83 11.84
C LEU A 34 -1.97 14.65 12.09
N ILE A 35 -3.11 14.87 12.76
CA ILE A 35 -4.10 13.82 13.00
C ILE A 35 -4.66 13.29 11.67
N THR A 36 -5.10 14.19 10.78
CA THR A 36 -5.61 13.80 9.45
C THR A 36 -4.58 13.03 8.66
N PHE A 37 -3.32 13.50 8.65
CA PHE A 37 -2.23 12.83 7.96
C PHE A 37 -1.91 11.46 8.56
N TYR A 38 -1.96 11.33 9.89
CA TYR A 38 -1.80 10.05 10.58
C TYR A 38 -2.88 9.04 10.18
N PHE A 39 -4.15 9.45 10.14
CA PHE A 39 -5.24 8.60 9.68
C PHE A 39 -5.05 8.17 8.22
N PHE A 40 -4.69 9.09 7.34
CA PHE A 40 -4.42 8.81 5.93
C PHE A 40 -3.27 7.80 5.74
N LEU A 41 -2.14 7.99 6.44
CA LEU A 41 -1.03 7.05 6.42
C LEU A 41 -1.45 5.68 6.95
N ASN A 42 -2.27 5.64 8.00
CA ASN A 42 -2.71 4.38 8.56
C ASN A 42 -3.66 3.62 7.61
N GLN A 43 -4.46 4.34 6.83
CA GLN A 43 -5.35 3.76 5.83
C GLN A 43 -4.58 3.21 4.61
N THR A 44 -3.52 3.90 4.18
CA THR A 44 -2.73 3.56 2.96
C THR A 44 -1.56 2.60 3.21
N LYS A 45 -1.26 2.24 4.46
CA LYS A 45 -0.24 1.22 4.81
C LYS A 45 -0.46 -0.12 4.10
N GLY A 46 -1.71 -0.52 3.92
CA GLY A 46 -2.06 -1.75 3.20
C GLY A 46 -1.75 -1.66 1.70
N ASP A 47 -1.93 -0.48 1.09
CA ASP A 47 -1.74 -0.26 -0.34
C ASP A 47 -0.29 -0.43 -0.76
N VAL A 48 0.66 0.01 0.07
CA VAL A 48 2.10 -0.15 -0.21
C VAL A 48 2.47 -1.63 -0.34
N MET A 49 1.91 -2.47 0.52
CA MET A 49 2.16 -3.92 0.47
C MET A 49 1.49 -4.58 -0.72
N PHE A 50 0.25 -4.18 -1.01
CA PHE A 50 -0.47 -4.64 -2.19
C PHE A 50 0.33 -4.34 -3.47
N ILE A 51 0.85 -3.12 -3.60
CA ILE A 51 1.68 -2.70 -4.74
C ILE A 51 2.97 -3.52 -4.83
N ASP A 52 3.63 -3.80 -3.71
CA ASP A 52 4.86 -4.62 -3.67
C ASP A 52 4.60 -6.05 -4.18
N VAL A 53 3.53 -6.68 -3.68
CA VAL A 53 3.12 -8.05 -4.08
C VAL A 53 2.71 -8.08 -5.56
N ALA A 54 1.95 -7.09 -6.04
CA ALA A 54 1.59 -6.96 -7.45
C ALA A 54 2.82 -6.71 -8.35
N SER A 55 3.79 -5.92 -7.87
CA SER A 55 5.05 -5.70 -8.59
C SER A 55 5.86 -6.99 -8.70
N ARG A 56 5.83 -7.82 -7.66
CA ARG A 56 6.50 -9.14 -7.67
C ARG A 56 5.86 -10.11 -8.66
N GLN A 57 4.54 -10.08 -8.82
CA GLN A 57 3.84 -10.85 -9.87
C GLN A 57 4.36 -10.53 -11.27
N ARG A 58 4.56 -9.24 -11.59
CA ARG A 58 5.15 -8.85 -12.88
C ARG A 58 6.54 -9.47 -13.08
N ILE A 59 7.41 -9.37 -12.07
CA ILE A 59 8.76 -9.93 -12.13
C ILE A 59 8.72 -11.44 -12.34
N LEU A 60 7.87 -12.15 -11.60
CA LEU A 60 7.70 -13.60 -11.75
C LEU A 60 7.22 -13.97 -13.15
N SER A 61 6.30 -13.21 -13.74
CA SER A 61 5.83 -13.45 -15.11
C SER A 61 6.95 -13.32 -16.16
N GLU A 62 7.82 -12.33 -15.99
CA GLU A 62 9.00 -12.14 -16.86
C GLU A 62 10.00 -13.30 -16.70
N GLN A 63 10.23 -13.74 -15.46
CA GLN A 63 11.10 -14.89 -15.17
C GLN A 63 10.55 -16.19 -15.76
N ILE A 64 9.25 -16.46 -15.60
CA ILE A 64 8.59 -17.61 -16.22
C ILE A 64 8.78 -17.59 -17.73
N GLY A 65 8.58 -16.44 -18.39
CA GLY A 65 8.79 -16.30 -19.83
C GLY A 65 10.21 -16.66 -20.28
N ASN A 66 11.22 -16.20 -19.53
CA ASN A 66 12.62 -16.54 -19.82
C ASN A 66 12.90 -18.04 -19.64
N TYR A 67 12.40 -18.64 -18.57
CA TYR A 67 12.58 -20.06 -18.29
C TYR A 67 11.84 -20.96 -19.29
N VAL A 68 10.65 -20.54 -19.74
CA VAL A 68 9.93 -21.21 -20.83
C VAL A 68 10.77 -21.23 -22.09
N HIS A 69 11.37 -20.10 -22.46
CA HIS A 69 12.26 -20.05 -23.63
C HIS A 69 13.46 -20.99 -23.50
N MET A 70 14.12 -21.02 -22.33
CA MET A 70 15.26 -21.92 -22.09
C MET A 70 14.86 -23.40 -22.15
N VAL A 71 13.75 -23.78 -21.51
CA VAL A 71 13.30 -25.17 -21.45
C VAL A 71 12.74 -25.65 -22.78
N TYR A 72 11.78 -24.91 -23.36
CA TYR A 72 11.01 -25.39 -24.52
C TYR A 72 11.65 -25.07 -25.87
N ASP A 73 12.31 -23.91 -26.03
CA ASP A 73 12.90 -23.52 -27.32
C ASP A 73 14.37 -23.92 -27.41
N MET A 74 15.12 -23.84 -26.30
CA MET A 74 16.55 -24.20 -26.27
C MET A 74 16.82 -25.62 -25.76
N GLY A 75 15.83 -26.30 -25.18
CA GLY A 75 15.95 -27.68 -24.69
C GLY A 75 16.79 -27.84 -23.42
N GLN A 76 16.91 -26.78 -22.59
CA GLN A 76 17.65 -26.82 -21.33
C GLN A 76 16.80 -27.45 -20.22
N GLU A 77 16.78 -28.78 -20.15
CA GLU A 77 15.94 -29.51 -19.18
C GLU A 77 16.32 -29.28 -17.72
N ASP A 78 17.57 -28.90 -17.42
CA ASP A 78 18.02 -28.56 -16.07
C ASP A 78 17.27 -27.34 -15.48
N ASP A 79 16.69 -26.50 -16.35
CA ASP A 79 15.91 -25.32 -15.98
C ASP A 79 14.42 -25.61 -15.73
N ARG A 80 13.99 -26.88 -15.90
CA ARG A 80 12.58 -27.28 -15.71
C ARG A 80 12.12 -27.17 -14.25
N GLU A 81 12.96 -27.56 -13.29
CA GLU A 81 12.62 -27.44 -11.86
C GLU A 81 12.54 -25.95 -11.42
N PRO A 82 13.52 -25.09 -11.74
CA PRO A 82 13.38 -23.65 -11.52
C PRO A 82 12.13 -23.03 -12.15
N LEU A 83 11.76 -23.44 -13.37
CA LEU A 83 10.51 -23.00 -14.01
C LEU A 83 9.29 -23.38 -13.16
N ARG A 84 9.23 -24.63 -12.69
CA ARG A 84 8.14 -25.13 -11.84
C ARG A 84 8.05 -24.35 -10.54
N GLU A 85 9.17 -24.06 -9.88
CA GLU A 85 9.21 -23.26 -8.67
C GLU A 85 8.64 -21.85 -8.89
N LEU A 86 8.99 -21.21 -10.02
CA LEU A 86 8.47 -19.90 -10.39
C LEU A 86 6.95 -19.93 -10.66
N VAL A 87 6.46 -20.97 -11.33
CA VAL A 87 5.03 -21.18 -11.58
C VAL A 87 4.26 -21.32 -10.27
N VAL A 88 4.77 -22.14 -9.34
CA VAL A 88 4.15 -22.31 -8.01
C VAL A 88 4.18 -20.99 -7.22
N ALA A 89 5.30 -20.27 -7.25
CA ALA A 89 5.41 -18.97 -6.58
C ALA A 89 4.44 -17.95 -7.18
N PHE A 90 4.28 -17.92 -8.51
CA PHE A 90 3.32 -17.03 -9.17
C PHE A 90 1.89 -17.32 -8.71
N ASP A 91 1.49 -18.59 -8.68
CA ASP A 91 0.16 -19.01 -8.24
C ASP A 91 -0.13 -18.61 -6.78
N GLN A 92 0.83 -18.84 -5.88
CA GLN A 92 0.71 -18.46 -4.47
C GLN A 92 0.51 -16.95 -4.28
N TYR A 93 1.30 -16.14 -4.97
CA TYR A 93 1.18 -14.69 -4.89
C TYR A 93 -0.17 -14.19 -5.46
N LEU A 94 -0.66 -14.82 -6.53
CA LEU A 94 -1.96 -14.49 -7.11
C LEU A 94 -3.11 -14.82 -6.14
N ALA A 95 -3.04 -15.96 -5.45
CA ALA A 95 -3.98 -16.33 -4.40
C ALA A 95 -3.95 -15.37 -3.21
N ILE A 96 -2.75 -14.94 -2.78
CA ILE A 96 -2.57 -14.00 -1.67
C ILE A 96 -3.10 -12.60 -2.02
N ILE A 97 -2.92 -12.14 -3.26
CA ILE A 97 -3.51 -10.87 -3.73
C ILE A 97 -5.03 -10.92 -3.62
N ASP A 98 -5.65 -12.01 -4.07
CA ASP A 98 -7.11 -12.16 -4.06
C ASP A 98 -7.67 -12.27 -2.63
N GLN A 99 -7.21 -13.26 -1.87
CA GLN A 99 -7.81 -13.67 -0.61
C GLN A 99 -7.18 -13.00 0.62
N GLY A 100 -6.07 -12.29 0.44
CA GLY A 100 -5.20 -11.89 1.54
C GLY A 100 -4.42 -13.10 2.07
N GLY A 101 -3.45 -12.85 2.94
CA GLY A 101 -2.60 -13.92 3.47
C GLY A 101 -1.33 -13.40 4.11
N GLU A 102 -0.48 -14.32 4.53
CA GLU A 102 0.86 -13.96 5.02
C GLU A 102 1.88 -14.14 3.89
N ILE A 103 2.65 -13.10 3.64
CA ILE A 103 3.70 -13.10 2.63
C ILE A 103 4.89 -12.30 3.13
N MET A 104 6.09 -12.89 3.04
CA MET A 104 7.34 -12.25 3.50
C MET A 104 7.26 -11.76 4.96
N GLY A 105 6.64 -12.57 5.85
CA GLY A 105 6.48 -12.26 7.28
C GLY A 105 5.54 -11.10 7.58
N ARG A 106 4.70 -10.71 6.62
CA ARG A 106 3.71 -9.65 6.79
C ARG A 106 2.35 -10.09 6.27
N ARG A 107 1.28 -9.60 6.90
CA ARG A 107 -0.10 -9.93 6.53
C ARG A 107 -0.65 -8.92 5.53
N LEU A 108 -1.03 -9.40 4.36
CA LEU A 108 -1.75 -8.65 3.34
C LEU A 108 -3.26 -8.82 3.54
N SER A 109 -4.00 -7.70 3.50
CA SER A 109 -5.46 -7.72 3.45
C SER A 109 -5.94 -8.18 2.08
N PRO A 110 -7.12 -8.84 1.98
CA PRO A 110 -7.70 -9.19 0.70
C PRO A 110 -7.87 -7.97 -0.20
N SER A 111 -7.85 -8.20 -1.51
CA SER A 111 -8.00 -7.12 -2.48
C SER A 111 -9.34 -6.37 -2.32
N PRO A 112 -9.31 -5.03 -2.47
CA PRO A 112 -10.52 -4.22 -2.48
C PRO A 112 -11.53 -4.71 -3.53
N PRO A 113 -12.84 -4.66 -3.26
CA PRO A 113 -13.87 -5.10 -4.19
C PRO A 113 -13.75 -4.49 -5.60
N GLU A 114 -13.29 -3.25 -5.68
CA GLU A 114 -13.16 -2.46 -6.92
C GLU A 114 -12.22 -3.09 -7.96
N ILE A 115 -11.30 -3.95 -7.52
CA ILE A 115 -10.31 -4.60 -8.39
C ILE A 115 -10.47 -6.11 -8.51
N ARG A 116 -11.43 -6.72 -7.79
CA ARG A 116 -11.61 -8.19 -7.78
C ARG A 116 -11.91 -8.75 -9.17
N ASP A 117 -12.79 -8.10 -9.92
CA ASP A 117 -13.12 -8.53 -11.30
C ASP A 117 -11.86 -8.59 -12.18
N LYS A 118 -10.92 -7.66 -11.98
CA LYS A 118 -9.66 -7.63 -12.73
C LYS A 118 -8.72 -8.77 -12.31
N ILE A 119 -8.69 -9.07 -11.01
CA ILE A 119 -7.90 -10.19 -10.47
C ILE A 119 -8.46 -11.52 -10.95
N ASP A 120 -9.78 -11.68 -11.00
CA ASP A 120 -10.42 -12.89 -11.48
C ASP A 120 -10.15 -13.15 -12.97
N ILE A 121 -10.08 -12.11 -13.80
CA ILE A 121 -9.60 -12.24 -15.19
C ILE A 121 -8.18 -12.81 -15.21
N GLY A 122 -7.27 -12.26 -14.40
CA GLY A 122 -5.89 -12.74 -14.30
C GLY A 122 -5.80 -14.20 -13.84
N LYS A 123 -6.61 -14.58 -12.84
CA LYS A 123 -6.71 -15.96 -12.35
C LYS A 123 -7.23 -16.92 -13.40
N GLN A 124 -8.21 -16.50 -14.20
CA GLN A 124 -8.72 -17.35 -15.27
C GLN A 124 -7.65 -17.59 -16.34
N LEU A 125 -6.97 -16.53 -16.79
CA LEU A 125 -5.86 -16.65 -17.74
C LEU A 125 -4.74 -17.55 -17.21
N TRP A 126 -4.41 -17.40 -15.92
CA TRP A 126 -3.39 -18.22 -15.26
C TRP A 126 -3.80 -19.69 -15.19
N LYS A 127 -5.06 -20.00 -14.85
CA LYS A 127 -5.59 -21.38 -14.81
C LYS A 127 -5.48 -22.07 -16.16
N ASP A 128 -5.66 -21.34 -17.25
CA ASP A 128 -5.58 -21.89 -18.60
C ASP A 128 -4.12 -22.11 -19.03
N LEU A 129 -3.21 -21.24 -18.60
CA LEU A 129 -1.78 -21.29 -18.94
C LEU A 129 -0.98 -22.29 -18.09
N MET A 130 -1.20 -22.30 -16.78
CA MET A 130 -0.40 -23.04 -15.79
C MET A 130 -0.21 -24.53 -16.12
N PRO A 131 -1.23 -25.28 -16.58
CA PRO A 131 -1.05 -26.70 -16.92
C PRO A 131 -0.07 -26.96 -18.06
N ALA A 132 0.16 -25.98 -18.94
CA ALA A 132 1.11 -26.09 -20.04
C ALA A 132 2.56 -25.80 -19.59
N LEU A 133 2.76 -25.27 -18.38
CA LEU A 133 4.06 -24.89 -17.84
C LEU A 133 4.67 -25.92 -16.89
N LEU A 134 3.89 -26.89 -16.42
CA LEU A 134 4.26 -27.90 -15.40
C LEU A 134 4.70 -29.24 -16.00
#